data_AF-A0A1S2H4X1-F1
#
_entry.id   AF-A0A1S2H4X1-F1
#
_cell.length_a   1.000
_cell.length_b   1.000
_cell.length_c   1.000
_cell.angle_alpha   90.00
_cell.angle_beta   90.00
_cell.angle_gamma   90.00
#
_symmetry.space_group_name_H-M   'P 1'
#
loop_
_entity.id
_entity.type
_entity.pdbx_description
1 polymer ?
#
loop_
_entity_poly.entity_id
_entity_poly.type
_entity_poly.pdbx_seq_one_letter_code
_entity_poly.pdbx_strand_id
1 'polypeptide(L)'
;MTDTAPQAEWRWTLAEHQARLVLRHPAPRRPSLPVVAVVLAVAVVALVGTALASAPDSTGRWVSAIVGTSVGVVLVFVDVVRTVRARSRHPELTPVTKHLTPRERSAVQRVIRGRVQAPADRVDVVRASAMQTAGGLTIPAAAGQLLVFTGIAVSGVTFWPLYAVVATLWAVPVVVALRDVALARRYLDRAPV
;
A
#
# COMPACT_ATOMS: atom_id res chain seq x y z
N MET A 1 19.37 -24.19 8.26
CA MET A 1 19.56 -24.27 6.79
C MET A 1 20.47 -23.14 6.37
N THR A 2 21.70 -23.46 5.98
CA THR A 2 22.65 -22.53 5.37
C THR A 2 22.27 -22.36 3.91
N ASP A 3 21.88 -21.14 3.55
CA ASP A 3 21.59 -20.76 2.18
C ASP A 3 22.88 -20.88 1.36
N THR A 4 22.85 -21.57 0.23
CA THR A 4 24.07 -21.75 -0.58
C THR A 4 24.30 -20.51 -1.44
N ALA A 5 25.55 -20.08 -1.59
CA ALA A 5 25.93 -18.97 -2.48
C ALA A 5 25.25 -19.00 -3.87
N PRO A 6 25.16 -20.16 -4.58
CA PRO A 6 24.46 -20.23 -5.86
C PRO A 6 22.95 -19.95 -5.78
N GLN A 7 22.28 -20.35 -4.69
CA GLN A 7 20.86 -20.08 -4.51
C GLN A 7 20.59 -18.59 -4.27
N ALA A 8 21.45 -17.92 -3.49
CA ALA A 8 21.37 -16.48 -3.30
C ALA A 8 21.55 -15.73 -4.63
N GLU A 9 22.55 -16.11 -5.44
CA GLU A 9 22.81 -15.46 -6.72
C GLU A 9 21.66 -15.66 -7.72
N TRP A 10 21.08 -16.86 -7.76
CA TRP A 10 19.91 -17.14 -8.60
C TRP A 10 18.70 -16.26 -8.22
N ARG A 11 18.41 -16.09 -6.92
CA ARG A 11 17.29 -15.25 -6.43
C ARG A 11 17.48 -13.78 -6.81
N TRP A 12 18.70 -13.28 -6.72
CA TRP A 12 19.03 -11.92 -7.15
C TRP A 12 19.01 -11.75 -8.67
N THR A 13 19.44 -12.74 -9.45
CA THR A 13 19.38 -12.70 -10.91
C THR A 13 17.93 -12.60 -11.40
N LEU A 14 17.00 -13.30 -10.75
CA LEU A 14 15.56 -13.17 -11.04
C LEU A 14 15.02 -11.78 -10.67
N ALA A 15 15.43 -11.25 -9.52
CA ALA A 15 15.04 -9.89 -9.11
C ALA A 15 15.57 -8.84 -10.10
N GLU A 16 16.79 -9.00 -10.59
CA GLU A 16 17.42 -8.15 -11.60
C GLU A 16 16.68 -8.20 -12.94
N HIS A 17 16.29 -9.40 -13.39
CA HIS A 17 15.45 -9.54 -14.58
C HIS A 17 14.13 -8.77 -14.44
N GLN A 18 13.47 -8.91 -13.28
CA GLN A 18 12.24 -8.19 -12.99
C GLN A 18 12.45 -6.67 -12.88
N ALA A 19 13.57 -6.24 -12.30
CA ALA A 19 13.94 -4.83 -12.18
C ALA A 19 14.06 -4.18 -13.56
N ARG A 20 14.72 -4.85 -14.51
CA ARG A 20 14.81 -4.38 -15.90
C ARG A 20 13.46 -4.23 -16.58
N LEU A 21 12.50 -5.12 -16.32
CA LEU A 21 11.14 -4.99 -16.85
C LEU A 21 10.45 -3.74 -16.30
N VAL A 22 10.56 -3.49 -15.00
CA VAL A 22 10.00 -2.29 -14.35
C VAL A 22 10.63 -1.01 -14.91
N LEU A 23 11.96 -0.97 -15.02
CA LEU A 23 12.70 0.21 -15.45
C LEU A 23 12.45 0.57 -16.93
N ARG A 24 12.12 -0.42 -17.78
CA ARG A 24 11.80 -0.20 -19.20
C ARG A 24 10.41 0.37 -19.43
N HIS A 25 9.49 0.23 -18.49
CA HIS A 25 8.11 0.70 -18.65
C HIS A 25 7.91 2.03 -17.88
N PRO A 26 7.33 3.07 -18.52
CA PRO A 26 7.07 4.32 -17.83
C PRO A 26 6.15 4.08 -16.62
N ALA A 27 6.56 4.60 -15.46
CA ALA A 27 5.81 4.41 -14.23
C ALA A 27 4.37 4.96 -14.40
N PRO A 28 3.34 4.24 -13.92
CA PRO A 28 1.97 4.74 -13.96
C PRO A 28 1.86 6.08 -13.22
N ARG A 29 0.91 6.93 -13.65
CA ARG A 29 0.66 8.25 -13.06
C ARG A 29 0.55 8.12 -11.54
N ARG A 30 1.48 8.77 -10.83
CA ARG A 30 1.54 8.75 -9.37
C ARG A 30 0.50 9.73 -8.84
N PRO A 31 -0.50 9.30 -8.06
CA PRO A 31 -1.39 10.24 -7.39
C PRO A 31 -0.58 11.08 -6.39
N SER A 32 -0.99 12.33 -6.19
CA SER A 32 -0.38 13.20 -5.19
C SER A 32 -0.63 12.62 -3.80
N LEU A 33 0.44 12.19 -3.14
CA LEU A 33 0.39 11.61 -1.79
C LEU A 33 -0.31 12.52 -0.77
N PRO A 34 -0.09 13.86 -0.73
CA PRO A 34 -0.82 14.70 0.20
C PRO A 34 -2.32 14.69 -0.06
N VAL A 35 -2.75 14.69 -1.33
CA VAL A 35 -4.19 14.65 -1.67
C VAL A 35 -4.80 13.32 -1.22
N VAL A 36 -4.13 12.20 -1.48
CA VAL A 36 -4.62 10.87 -1.03
C VAL A 36 -4.74 10.82 0.49
N ALA A 37 -3.73 11.30 1.23
CA ALA A 37 -3.76 11.32 2.68
C ALA A 37 -4.87 12.23 3.23
N VAL A 38 -5.04 13.43 2.65
CA VAL A 38 -6.08 14.39 3.04
C VAL A 38 -7.47 13.83 2.76
N VAL A 39 -7.72 13.30 1.56
CA VAL A 39 -9.02 12.71 1.19
C VAL A 39 -9.38 11.57 2.14
N LEU A 40 -8.43 10.69 2.45
CA LEU A 40 -8.68 9.58 3.38
C LEU A 40 -8.95 10.07 4.80
N ALA A 41 -8.17 11.04 5.29
CA ALA A 41 -8.38 11.62 6.62
C ALA A 41 -9.75 12.29 6.72
N VAL A 42 -10.13 13.11 5.71
CA VAL A 42 -11.45 13.76 5.64
C VAL A 42 -12.56 12.72 5.62
N ALA A 43 -12.44 11.65 4.84
CA ALA A 43 -13.46 10.59 4.80
C ALA A 43 -13.65 9.90 6.17
N VAL A 44 -12.56 9.56 6.85
CA VAL A 44 -12.62 8.94 8.19
C VAL A 44 -13.20 9.92 9.22
N VAL A 45 -12.76 11.18 9.22
CA VAL A 45 -13.27 12.21 10.13
C VAL A 45 -14.76 12.48 9.88
N ALA A 46 -15.21 12.52 8.62
CA ALA A 46 -16.62 12.67 8.30
C ALA A 46 -17.45 11.49 8.83
N LEU A 47 -17.00 10.25 8.64
CA LEU A 47 -17.66 9.06 9.16
C LEU A 47 -17.77 9.10 10.70
N VAL A 48 -16.65 9.32 11.40
CA VAL A 48 -16.64 9.41 12.86
C VAL A 48 -17.47 10.59 13.37
N GLY A 49 -17.36 11.75 12.71
CA GLY A 49 -18.15 12.94 13.03
C GLY A 49 -19.65 12.68 12.93
N THR A 50 -20.10 11.97 11.88
CA THR A 50 -21.52 11.59 11.76
C THR A 50 -21.98 10.65 12.87
N ALA A 51 -21.13 9.72 13.32
CA ALA A 51 -21.46 8.82 14.43
C ALA A 51 -21.58 9.55 15.77
N LEU A 52 -20.76 10.58 15.99
CA LEU A 52 -20.76 11.37 17.23
C LEU A 52 -21.87 12.42 17.26
N ALA A 53 -22.19 13.01 16.11
CA ALA A 53 -23.20 14.06 16.01
C ALA A 53 -24.64 13.54 15.92
N SER A 54 -24.83 12.28 15.53
CA SER A 54 -26.16 11.74 15.23
C SER A 54 -26.56 10.63 16.20
N ALA A 55 -27.85 10.57 16.53
CA ALA A 55 -28.40 9.49 17.34
C ALA A 55 -28.14 8.11 16.69
N PRO A 56 -28.00 7.03 17.48
CA PRO A 56 -27.76 5.67 16.95
C PRO A 56 -28.76 5.23 15.88
N ASP A 57 -30.03 5.58 16.05
CA ASP A 57 -31.12 5.20 15.15
C ASP A 57 -31.40 6.22 14.03
N SER A 58 -30.54 7.23 13.88
CA SER A 58 -30.74 8.26 12.86
C SER A 58 -30.49 7.73 11.45
N THR A 59 -31.37 8.10 10.52
CA THR A 59 -31.22 7.76 9.10
C THR A 59 -29.91 8.30 8.52
N GLY A 60 -29.47 9.50 8.96
CA GLY A 60 -28.21 10.10 8.51
C GLY A 60 -26.98 9.27 8.83
N ARG A 61 -26.93 8.68 10.04
CA ARG A 61 -25.85 7.78 10.47
C ARG A 61 -25.84 6.47 9.67
N TRP A 62 -27.01 5.92 9.37
CA TRP A 62 -27.14 4.74 8.52
C TRP A 62 -26.67 5.00 7.08
N VAL A 63 -27.08 6.14 6.50
CA VAL A 63 -26.67 6.52 5.14
C VAL A 63 -25.14 6.74 5.08
N SER A 64 -24.55 7.44 6.04
CA SER A 64 -23.10 7.66 6.07
C SER A 64 -22.32 6.34 6.22
N ALA A 65 -22.80 5.43 7.07
CA ALA A 65 -22.23 4.10 7.23
C ALA A 65 -22.25 3.29 5.93
N ILE A 66 -23.39 3.27 5.22
CA ILE A 66 -23.54 2.57 3.93
C ILE A 66 -22.58 3.16 2.90
N VAL A 67 -22.58 4.49 2.74
CA VAL A 67 -21.71 5.18 1.78
C VAL A 67 -20.23 4.87 2.08
N GLY A 68 -19.81 5.01 3.33
CA GLY A 68 -18.44 4.70 3.74
C GLY A 68 -18.04 3.25 3.46
N THR A 69 -18.93 2.32 3.78
CA THR A 69 -18.72 0.88 3.54
C THR A 69 -18.65 0.58 2.05
N SER A 70 -19.57 1.09 1.24
CA SER A 70 -19.59 0.89 -0.21
C SER A 70 -18.34 1.44 -0.88
N VAL A 71 -17.89 2.65 -0.51
CA VAL A 71 -16.63 3.21 -1.01
C VAL A 71 -15.46 2.32 -0.62
N GLY A 72 -15.40 1.86 0.62
CA GLY A 72 -14.36 0.95 1.10
C GLY A 72 -14.32 -0.36 0.32
N VAL A 73 -15.49 -0.99 0.09
CA VAL A 73 -15.63 -2.23 -0.70
C VAL A 73 -15.18 -2.01 -2.14
N VAL A 74 -15.60 -0.91 -2.78
CA VAL A 74 -15.19 -0.59 -4.16
C VAL A 74 -13.68 -0.43 -4.26
N LEU A 75 -13.02 0.22 -3.28
CA LEU A 75 -11.57 0.36 -3.27
C LEU A 75 -10.87 -1.01 -3.17
N VAL A 76 -11.32 -1.89 -2.27
CA VAL A 76 -10.77 -3.24 -2.14
C VAL A 76 -11.00 -4.04 -3.41
N PHE A 77 -12.21 -3.98 -3.99
CA PHE A 77 -12.55 -4.71 -5.20
C PHE A 77 -11.72 -4.26 -6.40
N VAL A 78 -11.58 -2.94 -6.60
CA VAL A 78 -10.73 -2.38 -7.65
C VAL A 78 -9.28 -2.82 -7.47
N ASP A 79 -8.76 -2.86 -6.24
CA ASP A 79 -7.41 -3.34 -5.98
C ASP A 79 -7.22 -4.83 -6.28
N VAL A 80 -8.18 -5.68 -5.89
CA VAL A 80 -8.19 -7.11 -6.21
C VAL A 80 -8.23 -7.32 -7.73
N VAL A 81 -9.13 -6.65 -8.44
CA VAL A 81 -9.24 -6.73 -9.90
C VAL A 81 -7.96 -6.26 -10.57
N ARG A 82 -7.36 -5.16 -10.09
CA ARG A 82 -6.07 -4.68 -10.60
C ARG A 82 -4.97 -5.69 -10.37
N THR A 83 -4.88 -6.27 -9.17
CA THR A 83 -3.86 -7.27 -8.83
C THR A 83 -4.00 -8.53 -9.69
N VAL A 84 -5.22 -9.02 -9.90
CA VAL A 84 -5.50 -10.19 -10.75
C VAL A 84 -5.21 -9.90 -12.22
N ARG A 85 -5.64 -8.74 -12.74
CA ARG A 85 -5.34 -8.33 -14.14
C ARG A 85 -3.86 -8.07 -14.37
N ALA A 86 -3.18 -7.46 -13.40
CA ALA A 86 -1.74 -7.20 -13.44
C ALA A 86 -0.96 -8.52 -13.57
N ARG A 87 -1.36 -9.54 -12.82
CA ARG A 87 -0.69 -10.86 -12.86
C ARG A 87 -0.75 -11.53 -14.23
N SER A 88 -1.77 -11.25 -15.05
CA SER A 88 -1.93 -11.87 -16.38
C SER A 88 -1.46 -11.01 -17.55
N ARG A 89 -1.49 -9.68 -17.43
CA ARG A 89 -1.21 -8.76 -18.56
C ARG A 89 0.02 -7.87 -18.39
N HIS A 90 0.53 -7.73 -17.17
CA HIS A 90 1.57 -6.77 -16.84
C HIS A 90 2.63 -7.42 -15.93
N PRO A 91 3.53 -8.24 -16.49
CA PRO A 91 4.57 -8.90 -15.70
C PRO A 91 5.40 -7.89 -14.89
N GLU A 92 5.59 -6.67 -15.39
CA GLU A 92 6.28 -5.54 -14.73
C GLU A 92 5.64 -5.10 -13.38
N LEU A 93 4.35 -5.37 -13.17
CA LEU A 93 3.68 -5.08 -11.91
C LEU A 93 3.94 -6.13 -10.82
N THR A 94 4.57 -7.26 -11.17
CA THR A 94 5.00 -8.26 -10.19
C THR A 94 6.07 -7.65 -9.29
N PRO A 95 5.99 -7.82 -7.95
CA PRO A 95 6.98 -7.28 -7.04
C PRO A 95 8.39 -7.73 -7.40
N VAL A 96 9.31 -6.79 -7.61
CA VAL A 96 10.74 -7.07 -7.88
C VAL A 96 11.31 -7.98 -6.81
N THR A 97 10.86 -7.79 -5.58
CA THR A 97 11.34 -8.54 -4.42
C THR A 97 10.68 -9.90 -4.20
N LYS A 98 9.85 -10.40 -5.13
CA LYS A 98 9.07 -11.64 -4.94
C LYS A 98 9.94 -12.87 -4.63
N HIS A 99 11.11 -12.95 -5.25
CA HIS A 99 12.04 -14.09 -5.11
C HIS A 99 13.08 -13.88 -4.01
N LEU A 100 13.09 -12.71 -3.36
CA LEU A 100 14.04 -12.37 -2.30
C LEU A 100 13.59 -12.91 -0.94
N THR A 101 14.56 -13.34 -0.13
CA THR A 101 14.29 -13.74 1.26
C THR A 101 13.79 -12.56 2.10
N PRO A 102 13.12 -12.79 3.24
CA PRO A 102 12.74 -11.69 4.14
C PRO A 102 13.92 -10.79 4.55
N ARG A 103 15.12 -11.38 4.71
CA ARG A 103 16.35 -10.63 5.06
C ARG A 103 16.79 -9.69 3.95
N GLU A 104 16.80 -10.16 2.70
CA GLU A 104 17.14 -9.33 1.54
C GLU A 104 16.09 -8.27 1.26
N ARG A 105 14.80 -8.60 1.41
CA ARG A 105 13.72 -7.61 1.33
C ARG A 105 13.90 -6.48 2.33
N SER A 106 14.25 -6.83 3.56
CA SER A 106 14.59 -5.85 4.59
C SER A 106 15.85 -5.03 4.24
N ALA A 107 16.86 -5.66 3.61
CA ALA A 107 18.03 -4.93 3.11
C ALA A 107 17.65 -3.89 2.05
N VAL A 108 16.88 -4.28 1.03
CA VAL A 108 16.36 -3.36 0.00
C VAL A 108 15.55 -2.23 0.63
N GLN A 109 14.64 -2.52 1.56
CA GLN A 109 13.87 -1.50 2.27
C GLN A 109 14.75 -0.56 3.09
N ARG A 110 15.81 -1.05 3.74
CA ARG A 110 16.76 -0.19 4.47
C ARG A 110 17.46 0.80 3.55
N VAL A 111 17.80 0.37 2.33
CA VAL A 111 18.40 1.25 1.32
C VAL A 111 17.40 2.31 0.85
N ILE A 112 16.16 1.93 0.53
CA ILE A 112 15.09 2.88 0.14
C ILE A 112 14.82 3.90 1.25
N ARG A 113 14.89 3.47 2.52
CA ARG A 113 14.73 4.35 3.68
C ARG A 113 15.95 5.24 3.95
N GLY A 114 17.00 5.16 3.13
CA GLY A 114 18.24 5.92 3.27
C GLY A 114 19.10 5.52 4.47
N ARG A 115 18.92 4.31 5.01
CA ARG A 115 19.69 3.82 6.18
C ARG A 115 21.03 3.20 5.80
N VAL A 116 21.15 2.72 4.56
CA VAL A 116 22.33 2.02 4.02
C VAL A 116 22.46 2.41 2.55
N GLN A 117 23.69 2.45 2.03
CA GLN A 117 23.90 2.64 0.59
C GLN A 117 23.62 1.36 -0.19
N ALA A 118 23.15 1.51 -1.43
CA ALA A 118 22.96 0.38 -2.33
C ALA A 118 24.32 -0.18 -2.78
N PRO A 119 24.56 -1.50 -2.72
CA PRO A 119 25.66 -2.12 -3.44
C PRO A 119 25.56 -1.81 -4.94
N ALA A 120 26.69 -1.53 -5.60
CA ALA A 120 26.73 -1.10 -7.00
C ALA A 120 26.08 -2.13 -7.96
N ASP A 121 26.22 -3.41 -7.65
CA ASP A 121 25.65 -4.54 -8.39
C ASP A 121 24.13 -4.70 -8.22
N ARG A 122 23.52 -4.05 -7.21
CA ARG A 122 22.09 -4.21 -6.86
C ARG A 122 21.28 -2.91 -6.93
N VAL A 123 21.86 -1.83 -7.47
CA VAL A 123 21.22 -0.51 -7.55
C VAL A 123 19.91 -0.59 -8.35
N ASP A 124 19.90 -1.31 -9.47
CA ASP A 124 18.73 -1.42 -10.34
C ASP A 124 17.55 -2.11 -9.67
N VAL A 125 17.80 -3.19 -8.91
CA VAL A 125 16.80 -3.86 -8.08
C VAL A 125 16.20 -2.90 -7.05
N VAL A 126 17.03 -2.13 -6.35
CA VAL A 126 16.58 -1.16 -5.35
C VAL A 126 15.76 -0.05 -6.01
N ARG A 127 16.24 0.49 -7.13
CA ARG A 127 15.57 1.54 -7.91
C ARG A 127 14.20 1.08 -8.41
N ALA A 128 14.13 -0.11 -9.01
CA ALA A 128 12.87 -0.69 -9.49
C ALA A 128 11.89 -0.95 -8.33
N SER A 129 12.37 -1.46 -7.20
CA SER A 129 11.57 -1.64 -5.98
C SER A 129 11.04 -0.31 -5.43
N ALA A 130 11.87 0.74 -5.43
CA ALA A 130 11.45 2.09 -5.07
C ALA A 130 10.40 2.65 -6.04
N MET A 131 10.53 2.42 -7.35
CA MET A 131 9.52 2.83 -8.34
C MET A 131 8.17 2.16 -8.09
N GLN A 132 8.14 0.86 -7.83
CA GLN A 132 6.91 0.13 -7.51
C GLN A 132 6.28 0.66 -6.21
N THR A 133 7.10 0.88 -5.18
CA THR A 133 6.63 1.41 -3.88
C THR A 133 6.11 2.85 -4.04
N ALA A 134 6.79 3.71 -4.81
CA ALA A 134 6.38 5.08 -5.06
C ALA A 134 5.04 5.22 -5.79
N GLY A 135 4.63 4.17 -6.53
CA GLY A 135 3.32 4.05 -7.17
C GLY A 135 2.17 3.91 -6.17
N GLY A 136 2.43 3.47 -4.94
CA GLY A 136 1.44 3.43 -3.86
C GLY A 136 0.30 2.43 -4.07
N LEU A 137 0.57 1.34 -4.81
CA LEU A 137 -0.40 0.29 -5.10
C LEU A 137 -0.99 -0.37 -3.85
N THR A 138 -0.32 -0.32 -2.71
CA THR A 138 -0.81 -0.90 -1.45
C THR A 138 -1.78 -0.01 -0.67
N ILE A 139 -1.86 1.28 -1.01
CA ILE A 139 -2.69 2.25 -0.27
C ILE A 139 -4.20 1.97 -0.45
N PRO A 140 -4.74 1.73 -1.66
CA PRO A 140 -6.18 1.55 -1.86
C PRO A 140 -6.77 0.40 -1.06
N ALA A 141 -6.08 -0.75 -1.00
CA ALA A 141 -6.54 -1.89 -0.22
C ALA A 141 -6.62 -1.57 1.28
N ALA A 142 -5.54 -1.02 1.86
CA ALA A 142 -5.51 -0.67 3.29
C ALA A 142 -6.53 0.43 3.63
N ALA A 143 -6.64 1.45 2.78
CA ALA A 143 -7.63 2.52 2.92
C ALA A 143 -9.06 2.00 2.80
N GLY A 144 -9.30 1.09 1.85
CA GLY A 144 -10.61 0.45 1.67
C GLY A 144 -11.03 -0.34 2.90
N GLN A 145 -10.14 -1.17 3.46
CA GLN A 145 -10.39 -1.91 4.69
C GLN A 145 -10.68 -0.98 5.88
N LEU A 146 -9.88 0.08 6.05
CA LEU A 146 -10.12 1.10 7.07
C LEU A 146 -11.52 1.70 6.95
N LEU A 147 -11.94 2.09 5.74
CA LEU A 147 -13.26 2.67 5.49
C LEU A 147 -14.40 1.68 5.71
N VAL A 148 -14.23 0.41 5.30
CA VAL A 148 -15.22 -0.65 5.55
C VAL A 148 -15.47 -0.81 7.04
N PHE A 149 -14.41 -1.04 7.82
CA PHE A 149 -14.57 -1.29 9.26
C PHE A 149 -15.01 -0.04 10.02
N THR A 150 -14.59 1.16 9.58
CA THR A 150 -15.11 2.42 10.14
C THR A 150 -16.59 2.57 9.83
N GLY A 151 -17.03 2.30 8.60
CA GLY A 151 -18.44 2.36 8.21
C GLY A 151 -19.32 1.40 9.01
N ILE A 152 -18.88 0.15 9.22
CA ILE A 152 -19.59 -0.83 10.03
C ILE A 152 -19.62 -0.41 11.51
N ALA A 153 -18.54 0.14 12.06
CA ALA A 153 -18.55 0.67 13.42
C ALA A 153 -19.54 1.83 13.57
N VAL A 154 -19.56 2.73 12.58
CA VAL A 154 -20.47 3.88 12.52
C VAL A 154 -21.92 3.43 12.42
N SER A 155 -22.25 2.32 11.76
CA SER A 155 -23.65 1.87 11.64
C SER A 155 -24.31 1.50 12.97
N GLY A 156 -23.54 1.35 14.06
CA GLY A 156 -24.09 1.10 15.40
C GLY A 156 -24.62 -0.32 15.59
N VAL A 157 -24.20 -1.29 14.76
CA VAL A 157 -24.52 -2.71 14.95
C VAL A 157 -24.08 -3.19 16.34
N THR A 158 -24.68 -4.27 16.83
CA THR A 158 -24.47 -4.83 18.18
C THR A 158 -22.99 -4.96 18.58
N PHE A 159 -22.12 -5.30 17.62
CA PHE A 159 -20.68 -5.48 17.84
C PHE A 159 -19.83 -4.29 17.33
N TRP A 160 -20.38 -3.08 17.28
CA TRP A 160 -19.65 -1.88 16.82
C TRP A 160 -18.29 -1.65 17.52
N PRO A 161 -18.08 -1.93 18.83
CA PRO A 161 -16.77 -1.72 19.44
C PRO A 161 -15.69 -2.62 18.84
N LEU A 162 -16.05 -3.85 18.47
CA LEU A 162 -15.13 -4.77 17.79
C LEU A 162 -14.68 -4.21 16.45
N TYR A 163 -15.61 -3.67 15.65
CA TYR A 163 -15.31 -3.08 14.36
C TYR A 163 -14.48 -1.79 14.49
N ALA A 164 -14.67 -1.00 15.55
CA ALA A 164 -13.83 0.15 15.84
C ALA A 164 -12.39 -0.24 16.17
N VAL A 165 -12.18 -1.32 16.93
CA VAL A 165 -10.84 -1.89 17.17
C VAL A 165 -10.20 -2.34 15.87
N VAL A 166 -10.94 -3.07 15.02
CA VAL A 166 -10.42 -3.53 13.73
C VAL A 166 -10.08 -2.35 12.81
N ALA A 167 -10.93 -1.31 12.77
CA ALA A 167 -10.64 -0.09 12.02
C ALA A 167 -9.34 0.58 12.50
N THR A 168 -9.14 0.65 13.82
CA THR A 168 -7.90 1.20 14.41
C THR A 168 -6.67 0.40 14.01
N LEU A 169 -6.77 -0.94 13.98
CA LEU A 169 -5.69 -1.80 13.50
C LEU A 169 -5.37 -1.56 12.02
N TRP A 170 -6.38 -1.26 11.19
CA TRP A 170 -6.18 -0.91 9.77
C TRP A 170 -5.64 0.49 9.52
N ALA A 171 -5.69 1.41 10.49
CA ALA A 171 -5.01 2.70 10.38
C ALA A 171 -3.48 2.54 10.31
N VAL A 172 -2.92 1.53 11.00
CA VAL A 172 -1.48 1.26 11.02
C VAL A 172 -0.91 0.96 9.62
N PRO A 173 -1.41 -0.03 8.85
CA PRO A 173 -0.89 -0.31 7.51
C PRO A 173 -1.10 0.86 6.53
N VAL A 174 -2.14 1.67 6.69
CA VAL A 174 -2.32 2.90 5.91
C VAL A 174 -1.17 3.88 6.16
N VAL A 175 -0.85 4.16 7.42
CA VAL A 175 0.24 5.07 7.79
C VAL A 175 1.59 4.52 7.33
N VAL A 176 1.83 3.22 7.51
CA VAL A 176 3.05 2.56 7.04
C VAL A 176 3.17 2.65 5.52
N ALA A 177 2.10 2.38 4.76
CA ALA A 177 2.08 2.49 3.32
C ALA A 177 2.39 3.92 2.86
N LEU A 178 1.70 4.93 3.40
CA LEU A 178 1.96 6.35 3.09
C LEU A 178 3.41 6.74 3.36
N ARG A 179 3.96 6.31 4.52
CA ARG A 179 5.36 6.55 4.86
C ARG A 179 6.31 5.90 3.86
N ASP A 180 6.10 4.63 3.52
CA ASP A 180 6.96 3.89 2.60
C ASP A 180 6.90 4.51 1.19
N VAL A 181 5.72 4.95 0.71
CA VAL A 181 5.59 5.70 -0.54
C VAL A 181 6.37 7.02 -0.49
N ALA A 182 6.23 7.78 0.59
CA ALA A 182 6.93 9.06 0.75
C ALA A 182 8.46 8.87 0.76
N LEU A 183 8.97 7.85 1.43
CA LEU A 183 10.39 7.53 1.46
C LEU A 183 10.90 7.05 0.10
N ALA A 184 10.12 6.22 -0.60
CA ALA A 184 10.46 5.77 -1.94
C ALA A 184 10.51 6.93 -2.96
N ARG A 185 9.58 7.88 -2.89
CA ARG A 185 9.61 9.09 -3.72
C ARG A 185 10.85 9.93 -3.43
N ARG A 186 11.14 10.20 -2.15
CA ARG A 186 12.36 10.91 -1.72
C ARG A 186 13.65 10.23 -2.18
N TYR A 187 13.69 8.90 -2.17
CA TYR A 187 14.84 8.15 -2.68
C TYR A 187 15.04 8.37 -4.18
N LEU A 188 13.97 8.27 -4.97
CA LEU A 188 14.00 8.49 -6.41
C LEU A 188 14.37 9.94 -6.79
N ASP A 189 13.91 10.92 -6.01
CA ASP A 189 14.23 12.34 -6.24
C ASP A 189 15.73 12.64 -6.01
N ARG A 190 16.40 11.87 -5.13
CA ARG A 190 17.83 12.03 -4.81
C ARG A 190 18.76 11.26 -5.74
N ALA A 191 18.26 10.24 -6.42
CA ALA A 191 19.03 9.39 -7.32
C ALA A 191 18.42 9.48 -8.73
N PRO A 192 18.54 10.63 -9.42
CA PRO A 192 17.95 10.84 -10.73
C PRO A 192 18.49 9.83 -11.75
N VAL A 193 17.67 9.56 -12.76
CA VAL A 193 17.90 8.57 -13.83
C VAL A 193 19.10 8.98 -14.67
#